data_AF-A0A935CI33-F1
#
_entry.id   AF-A0A935CI33-F1
#
_cell.length_a   1.000
_cell.length_b   1.000
_cell.length_c   1.000
_cell.angle_alpha   90.00
_cell.angle_beta   90.00
_cell.angle_gamma   90.00
#
_symmetry.space_group_name_H-M   'P 1'
#
loop_
_entity.id
_entity.type
_entity.pdbx_description
1 polymer ?
#
loop_
_entity_poly.entity_id
_entity_poly.type
_entity_poly.pdbx_seq_one_letter_code
_entity_poly.pdbx_strand_id
1 'polypeptide(L)'
;MRHTVKTSSMASFCRMTATSLLVAAALGVGASSMAQPEPTLAQVYAMAQAGRNLDQAQLMMQKVLSAHPNSAEAHFAQAELHARRGELDQARESLATAEKFSPSLGFAKPEAVQALRTQLSPSNEIVAGNGLTFHRPAAAKSAEQSPRQTFVWGLALLLIGLMLVAVYFILRRRMQHPDS
;
A
#
# COMPACT_ATOMS: atom_id res chain seq x y z
N MET A 1 75.36 -34.04 -17.94
CA MET A 1 75.25 -33.69 -16.51
C MET A 1 73.89 -33.03 -16.29
N ARG A 2 73.00 -33.71 -15.54
CA ARG A 2 71.64 -33.39 -15.03
C ARG A 2 70.67 -32.76 -16.05
N HIS A 3 69.54 -33.37 -16.39
CA HIS A 3 68.35 -33.65 -15.57
C HIS A 3 67.73 -35.00 -15.99
N THR A 4 67.63 -36.03 -15.15
CA THR A 4 66.46 -36.37 -14.29
C THR A 4 65.09 -36.03 -14.88
N VAL A 5 64.38 -37.01 -15.42
CA VAL A 5 62.97 -37.24 -15.03
C VAL A 5 62.68 -38.74 -14.99
N LYS A 6 62.17 -39.14 -13.83
CA LYS A 6 61.84 -40.47 -13.36
C LYS A 6 60.67 -41.04 -14.17
N THR A 7 60.86 -42.26 -14.64
CA THR A 7 59.90 -43.10 -15.32
C THR A 7 58.82 -43.62 -14.36
N SER A 8 57.60 -43.68 -14.89
CA SER A 8 56.53 -44.68 -14.71
C SER A 8 56.01 -45.01 -13.30
N SER A 9 54.69 -44.83 -13.13
CA SER A 9 53.75 -45.85 -12.61
C SER A 9 52.35 -45.21 -12.64
N MET A 10 51.51 -45.36 -13.66
CA MET A 10 50.85 -46.58 -14.13
C MET A 10 50.04 -47.31 -13.03
N ALA A 11 49.22 -46.58 -12.27
CA ALA A 11 48.10 -47.16 -11.52
C ALA A 11 47.19 -46.07 -10.94
N SER A 12 46.14 -45.66 -11.67
CA SER A 12 44.85 -45.17 -11.11
C SER A 12 43.99 -44.51 -12.20
N PHE A 13 43.82 -45.18 -13.34
CA PHE A 13 42.89 -44.71 -14.38
C PHE A 13 41.49 -45.32 -14.23
N CYS A 14 41.14 -45.80 -13.03
CA CYS A 14 39.89 -46.50 -12.73
C CYS A 14 39.08 -45.82 -11.60
N ARG A 15 39.08 -44.48 -11.54
CA ARG A 15 38.24 -43.70 -10.61
C ARG A 15 37.71 -42.38 -11.21
N MET A 16 37.56 -42.32 -12.53
CA MET A 16 37.15 -41.09 -13.22
C MET A 16 36.02 -41.34 -14.22
N THR A 17 35.03 -42.13 -13.81
CA THR A 17 33.76 -42.31 -14.55
C THR A 17 32.55 -42.37 -13.60
N ALA A 18 32.63 -41.72 -12.44
CA ALA A 18 31.59 -41.79 -11.40
C ALA A 18 31.15 -40.42 -10.85
N THR A 19 31.29 -39.34 -11.63
CA THR A 19 30.90 -37.97 -11.21
C THR A 19 30.17 -37.18 -12.31
N SER A 20 29.36 -37.84 -13.15
CA SER A 20 28.52 -37.12 -14.12
C SER A 20 27.09 -37.64 -14.24
N LEU A 21 26.55 -38.28 -13.20
CA LEU A 21 25.14 -38.70 -13.17
C LEU A 21 24.46 -38.36 -11.82
N LEU A 22 24.39 -37.07 -11.48
CA LEU A 22 23.57 -36.58 -10.36
C LEU A 22 22.91 -35.21 -10.64
N VAL A 23 22.49 -34.93 -11.88
CA VAL A 23 21.78 -33.67 -12.22
C VAL A 23 20.32 -33.89 -12.67
N ALA A 24 19.76 -35.09 -12.51
CA ALA A 24 18.40 -35.39 -12.97
C ALA A 24 17.56 -36.13 -11.91
N ALA A 25 17.34 -35.52 -10.75
CA ALA A 25 16.32 -35.99 -9.81
C ALA A 25 15.65 -34.83 -9.06
N ALA A 26 14.33 -34.73 -9.25
CA ALA A 26 13.36 -33.98 -8.44
C ALA A 26 13.27 -32.45 -8.63
N LEU A 27 13.02 -32.02 -9.87
CA LEU A 27 12.07 -30.93 -10.13
C LEU A 27 10.67 -31.44 -9.72
N GLY A 28 10.33 -31.31 -8.44
CA GLY A 28 9.11 -31.94 -7.91
C GLY A 28 8.71 -31.50 -6.50
N VAL A 29 9.18 -30.35 -6.01
CA VAL A 29 8.53 -29.65 -4.89
C VAL A 29 7.84 -28.44 -5.49
N GLY A 30 6.72 -28.72 -6.14
CA GLY A 30 5.80 -27.70 -6.61
C GLY A 30 5.29 -26.89 -5.42
N ALA A 31 5.31 -25.57 -5.61
CA ALA A 31 4.46 -24.61 -4.93
C ALA A 31 4.11 -24.98 -3.48
N SER A 32 5.08 -24.82 -2.57
CA SER A 32 4.71 -24.24 -1.29
C SER A 32 4.02 -22.93 -1.64
N SER A 33 2.69 -22.98 -1.72
CA SER A 33 1.86 -21.81 -1.56
C SER A 33 2.27 -21.27 -0.21
N MET A 34 3.29 -20.40 -0.22
CA MET A 34 3.55 -19.51 0.89
C MET A 34 2.29 -18.68 0.93
N ALA A 35 1.30 -19.17 1.66
CA ALA A 35 0.31 -18.36 2.31
C ALA A 35 1.14 -17.35 3.09
N GLN A 36 1.48 -16.26 2.42
CA GLN A 36 2.09 -15.10 3.06
C GLN A 36 1.14 -14.83 4.21
N PRO A 37 1.59 -14.98 5.48
CA PRO A 37 0.70 -14.84 6.61
C PRO A 37 -0.02 -13.51 6.41
N GLU A 38 -1.34 -13.61 6.32
CA GLU A 38 -2.21 -12.47 6.13
C GLU A 38 -1.73 -11.39 7.11
N PRO A 39 -1.42 -10.17 6.64
CA PRO A 39 -0.81 -9.17 7.50
C PRO A 39 -1.69 -9.01 8.72
N THR A 40 -1.19 -9.42 9.88
CA THR A 40 -2.03 -9.43 11.07
C THR A 40 -2.24 -8.00 11.52
N LEU A 41 -3.38 -7.71 12.13
CA LEU A 41 -3.63 -6.41 12.77
C LEU A 41 -2.48 -6.04 13.71
N ALA A 42 -1.96 -7.01 14.47
CA ALA A 42 -0.79 -6.85 15.33
C ALA A 42 0.45 -6.30 14.58
N GLN A 43 0.68 -6.74 13.34
CA GLN A 43 1.81 -6.26 12.54
C GLN A 43 1.59 -4.83 12.06
N VAL A 44 0.35 -4.47 11.71
CA VAL A 44 -0.01 -3.08 11.37
C VAL A 44 0.16 -2.17 12.58
N TYR A 45 -0.28 -2.60 13.76
CA TYR A 45 -0.07 -1.88 15.02
C TYR A 45 1.42 -1.69 15.33
N ALA A 46 2.24 -2.74 15.24
CA ALA A 46 3.68 -2.64 15.50
C ALA A 46 4.36 -1.60 14.59
N MET A 47 3.96 -1.58 13.32
CA MET A 47 4.47 -0.63 12.32
C MET A 47 3.97 0.80 12.56
N ALA A 48 2.69 0.97 12.92
CA ALA A 48 2.10 2.26 13.26
C ALA A 48 2.72 2.86 14.52
N GLN A 49 3.02 2.03 15.53
CA GLN A 49 3.69 2.45 16.75
C GLN A 49 5.16 2.82 16.52
N ALA A 50 5.83 2.16 15.56
CA ALA A 50 7.20 2.50 15.18
C ALA A 50 7.32 3.89 14.53
N GLY A 51 6.22 4.49 14.07
CA GLY A 51 6.11 5.90 13.66
C GLY A 51 6.91 6.33 12.43
N ARG A 52 7.86 5.52 11.96
CA ARG A 52 8.72 5.84 10.80
C ARG A 52 8.11 5.43 9.46
N ASN A 53 7.21 4.44 9.45
CA ASN A 53 6.74 3.81 8.21
C ASN A 53 5.20 3.78 8.13
N LEU A 54 4.53 4.93 8.33
CA LEU A 54 3.07 5.03 8.29
C LEU A 54 2.49 4.61 6.93
N ASP A 55 3.18 4.91 5.82
CA ASP A 55 2.73 4.50 4.47
C ASP A 55 2.77 2.99 4.29
N GLN A 56 3.79 2.32 4.82
CA GLN A 56 3.87 0.86 4.80
C GLN A 56 2.79 0.24 5.68
N ALA A 57 2.52 0.84 6.85
CA ALA A 57 1.42 0.41 7.71
C ALA A 57 0.06 0.55 7.01
N GLN A 58 -0.15 1.59 6.19
CA GLN A 58 -1.37 1.75 5.40
C GLN A 58 -1.51 0.69 4.31
N LEU A 59 -0.44 0.38 3.59
CA LEU A 59 -0.45 -0.69 2.58
C LEU A 59 -0.80 -2.04 3.21
N MET A 60 -0.29 -2.31 4.41
CA MET A 60 -0.64 -3.51 5.14
C MET A 60 -2.08 -3.47 5.63
N MET A 61 -2.54 -2.32 6.15
CA MET A 61 -3.93 -2.13 6.56
C MET A 61 -4.91 -2.35 5.41
N GLN A 62 -4.58 -1.92 4.20
CA GLN A 62 -5.41 -2.13 3.02
C GLN A 62 -5.64 -3.63 2.75
N LYS A 63 -4.60 -4.45 2.96
CA LYS A 63 -4.72 -5.91 2.85
C LYS A 63 -5.60 -6.49 3.94
N VAL A 64 -5.45 -6.03 5.18
CA VAL A 64 -6.32 -6.42 6.31
C VAL A 64 -7.78 -6.11 6.00
N LEU A 65 -8.08 -4.89 5.57
CA LEU A 65 -9.45 -4.47 5.23
C LEU A 65 -9.99 -5.21 4.00
N SER A 66 -9.14 -5.60 3.06
CA SER A 66 -9.58 -6.39 1.89
C SER A 66 -10.03 -7.79 2.29
N ALA A 67 -9.35 -8.40 3.25
CA ALA A 67 -9.72 -9.71 3.77
C ALA A 67 -10.82 -9.66 4.83
N HIS A 68 -10.90 -8.55 5.57
CA HIS A 68 -11.86 -8.33 6.65
C HIS A 68 -12.58 -6.97 6.51
N PRO A 69 -13.43 -6.78 5.48
CA PRO A 69 -14.05 -5.49 5.19
C PRO A 69 -15.02 -5.00 6.26
N ASN A 70 -15.57 -5.91 7.07
CA ASN A 70 -16.55 -5.60 8.11
C ASN A 70 -15.94 -5.71 9.53
N SER A 71 -14.62 -5.77 9.67
CA SER A 71 -13.98 -5.87 10.98
C SER A 71 -13.91 -4.51 11.67
N ALA A 72 -14.62 -4.37 12.79
CA ALA A 72 -14.55 -3.19 13.63
C ALA A 72 -13.12 -2.88 14.10
N GLU A 73 -12.33 -3.93 14.38
CA GLU A 73 -10.94 -3.79 14.81
C GLU A 73 -10.04 -3.22 13.70
N ALA A 74 -10.28 -3.63 12.45
CA ALA A 74 -9.55 -3.10 11.29
C ALA A 74 -9.88 -1.62 11.03
N HIS A 75 -11.17 -1.27 11.08
CA HIS A 75 -11.62 0.12 10.95
C HIS A 75 -11.10 1.03 12.09
N PHE A 76 -11.03 0.50 13.32
CA PHE A 76 -10.46 1.24 14.45
C PHE A 76 -8.95 1.48 14.28
N ALA A 77 -8.20 0.45 13.90
CA ALA A 77 -6.78 0.57 13.63
C ALA A 77 -6.49 1.51 12.44
N GLN A 78 -7.38 1.55 11.44
CA GLN A 78 -7.31 2.50 10.33
C GLN A 78 -7.53 3.93 10.82
N ALA A 79 -8.49 4.15 11.74
CA ALA A 79 -8.73 5.45 12.35
C ALA A 79 -7.50 5.97 13.10
N GLU A 80 -6.85 5.13 13.91
CA GLU A 80 -5.61 5.50 14.60
C GLU A 80 -4.48 5.83 13.63
N LEU A 81 -4.36 5.09 12.54
CA LEU A 81 -3.34 5.32 11.53
C LEU A 81 -3.53 6.66 10.83
N HIS A 82 -4.77 6.99 10.43
CA HIS A 82 -5.11 8.30 9.86
C HIS A 82 -4.89 9.43 10.87
N ALA A 83 -5.27 9.24 12.14
CA ALA A 83 -5.05 10.23 13.18
C ALA A 83 -3.55 10.54 13.39
N ARG A 84 -2.69 9.53 13.31
CA ARG A 84 -1.22 9.69 13.37
C ARG A 84 -0.65 10.41 12.16
N ARG A 85 -1.28 10.29 10.99
CA ARG A 85 -0.92 11.03 9.76
C ARG A 85 -1.48 12.45 9.73
N GLY A 86 -2.31 12.83 10.71
CA GLY A 86 -3.00 14.13 10.73
C GLY A 86 -4.23 14.19 9.83
N GLU A 87 -4.66 13.06 9.27
CA GLU A 87 -5.84 12.93 8.41
C GLU A 87 -7.11 12.80 9.27
N LEU A 88 -7.42 13.85 10.04
CA LEU A 88 -8.46 13.78 11.08
C LEU A 88 -9.85 13.46 10.53
N ASP A 89 -10.19 13.93 9.32
CA ASP A 89 -11.48 13.62 8.70
C ASP A 89 -11.62 12.13 8.35
N GLN A 90 -10.58 11.54 7.75
CA GLN A 90 -10.54 10.12 7.42
C GLN A 90 -10.53 9.26 8.69
N ALA A 91 -9.85 9.73 9.73
CA ALA A 91 -9.85 9.09 11.03
C ALA A 91 -11.25 9.07 11.67
N ARG A 92 -12.01 10.18 11.57
CA ARG A 92 -13.41 10.24 12.04
C ARG A 92 -14.30 9.26 11.31
N GLU A 93 -14.19 9.20 9.98
CA GLU A 93 -14.98 8.28 9.16
C GLU A 93 -14.68 6.81 9.50
N SER A 94 -13.40 6.47 9.64
CA SER A 94 -12.97 5.12 10.01
C SER A 94 -13.43 4.74 11.41
N LEU A 95 -13.36 5.68 12.38
CA LEU A 95 -13.86 5.46 13.74
C LEU A 95 -15.38 5.25 13.76
N ALA A 96 -16.14 6.07 13.03
CA ALA A 96 -17.59 5.92 12.92
C ALA A 96 -17.97 4.56 12.31
N THR A 97 -17.19 4.08 11.35
CA THR A 97 -17.37 2.75 10.75
C THR A 97 -17.07 1.63 11.74
N ALA A 98 -16.00 1.77 12.53
CA ALA A 98 -15.68 0.83 13.60
C ALA A 98 -16.82 0.74 14.63
N GLU A 99 -17.35 1.90 15.06
CA GLU A 99 -18.47 1.99 16.01
C GLU A 99 -19.77 1.41 15.44
N LYS A 100 -20.00 1.53 14.13
CA LYS A 100 -21.15 0.89 13.46
C LYS A 100 -21.11 -0.63 13.56
N PHE A 101 -19.94 -1.24 13.41
CA PHE A 101 -19.76 -2.68 13.50
C PHE A 101 -19.64 -3.18 14.95
N SER A 102 -19.10 -2.35 15.85
CA SER A 102 -18.97 -2.65 17.27
C SER A 102 -19.20 -1.38 18.10
N PRO A 103 -20.45 -1.11 18.55
CA PRO A 103 -20.80 0.14 19.24
C PRO A 103 -20.04 0.40 20.53
N SER A 104 -19.65 -0.65 21.24
CA SER A 104 -18.88 -0.55 22.47
C SER A 104 -17.37 -0.53 22.23
N LEU A 105 -16.91 -0.81 21.01
CA LEU A 105 -15.49 -1.04 20.68
C LEU A 105 -14.78 -1.93 21.71
N GLY A 106 -15.47 -2.96 22.23
CA GLY A 106 -15.02 -3.73 23.40
C GLY A 106 -13.73 -4.54 23.22
N PHE A 107 -13.18 -4.60 22.00
CA PHE A 107 -11.86 -5.15 21.71
C PHE A 107 -10.73 -4.16 21.99
N ALA A 108 -11.02 -2.85 21.93
CA ALA A 108 -10.07 -1.78 22.17
C ALA A 108 -10.10 -1.36 23.64
N LYS A 109 -8.97 -0.84 24.12
CA LYS A 109 -8.91 -0.25 25.46
C LYS A 109 -9.76 1.02 25.49
N PRO A 110 -10.64 1.22 26.50
CA PRO A 110 -11.51 2.38 26.57
C PRO A 110 -10.71 3.70 26.61
N GLU A 111 -9.51 3.68 27.19
CA GLU A 111 -8.60 4.84 27.23
C GLU A 111 -8.13 5.23 25.82
N ALA A 112 -7.83 4.25 24.96
CA ALA A 112 -7.38 4.50 23.59
C ALA A 112 -8.52 5.08 22.74
N VAL A 113 -9.73 4.53 22.88
CA VAL A 113 -10.93 5.05 22.21
C VAL A 113 -11.20 6.49 22.62
N GLN A 114 -11.12 6.80 23.92
CA GLN A 114 -11.37 8.15 24.42
C GLN A 114 -10.28 9.13 23.99
N ALA A 115 -9.01 8.71 23.99
CA ALA A 115 -7.91 9.52 23.50
C ALA A 115 -8.09 9.88 22.02
N LEU A 116 -8.44 8.90 21.19
CA LEU A 116 -8.70 9.10 19.77
C LEU A 116 -9.90 10.05 19.56
N ARG A 117 -11.03 9.84 20.26
CA ARG A 117 -12.19 10.75 20.19
C ARG A 117 -11.84 12.19 20.58
N THR A 118 -11.00 12.35 21.60
CA THR A 118 -10.55 13.68 22.06
C THR A 118 -9.69 14.35 20.98
N GLN A 119 -8.76 13.61 20.38
CA GLN A 119 -7.93 14.10 19.27
C GLN A 119 -8.77 14.47 18.04
N LEU A 120 -9.81 13.69 17.75
CA LEU A 120 -10.68 13.90 16.60
C LEU A 120 -11.78 14.94 16.85
N SER A 121 -11.93 15.44 18.07
CA SER A 121 -12.91 16.47 18.36
C SER A 121 -12.59 17.75 17.56
N PRO A 122 -13.60 18.44 16.99
CA PRO A 122 -13.40 19.63 16.14
C PRO A 122 -12.80 20.85 16.88
N SER A 123 -12.58 20.74 18.19
CA SER A 123 -12.19 21.85 19.08
C SER A 123 -10.78 22.41 18.86
N ASN A 124 -9.92 21.78 18.05
CA ASN A 124 -8.54 22.26 17.83
C ASN A 124 -8.36 23.17 16.59
N GLU A 125 -9.37 23.33 15.74
CA GLU A 125 -9.31 24.28 14.60
C GLU A 125 -9.83 25.69 14.95
N ILE A 126 -10.66 25.83 15.98
CA ILE A 126 -11.32 27.11 16.29
C ILE A 126 -10.41 28.06 17.11
N VAL A 127 -9.35 27.56 17.77
CA VAL A 127 -8.53 28.35 18.72
C VAL A 127 -7.23 28.89 18.12
N ALA A 128 -6.78 28.41 16.95
CA ALA A 128 -5.58 28.91 16.27
C ALA A 128 -5.85 30.11 15.33
N GLY A 129 -7.03 30.74 15.42
CA GLY A 129 -7.52 31.76 14.49
C GLY A 129 -7.97 33.06 15.15
N ASN A 130 -7.36 33.49 16.26
CA ASN A 130 -7.67 34.80 16.83
C ASN A 130 -6.81 35.89 16.17
N GLY A 131 -7.27 36.39 15.03
CA GLY A 131 -6.62 37.48 14.30
C GLY A 131 -7.47 38.04 13.15
N LEU A 132 -8.44 38.89 13.50
CA LEU A 132 -9.11 39.90 12.65
C LEU A 132 -10.24 39.43 11.70
N THR A 133 -11.42 39.97 11.99
CA THR A 133 -12.74 39.86 11.36
C THR A 133 -12.82 40.16 9.85
N PHE A 134 -13.72 39.50 9.10
CA PHE A 134 -14.64 40.22 8.20
C PHE A 134 -15.93 39.43 7.88
N HIS A 135 -16.98 40.18 7.61
CA HIS A 135 -18.39 39.82 7.50
C HIS A 135 -18.73 39.12 6.17
N ARG A 136 -19.79 38.29 6.15
CA ARG A 136 -20.51 38.00 4.90
C ARG A 136 -22.00 38.27 5.10
N PRO A 137 -22.61 39.26 4.41
CA PRO A 137 -24.01 39.56 4.56
C PRO A 137 -24.86 38.46 3.92
N ALA A 138 -26.00 38.19 4.54
CA ALA A 138 -27.10 37.48 3.90
C ALA A 138 -27.75 38.40 2.85
N ALA A 139 -27.55 38.11 1.57
CA ALA A 139 -28.39 38.63 0.49
C ALA A 139 -28.37 37.70 -0.72
N ALA A 140 -29.53 37.66 -1.35
CA ALA A 140 -29.99 36.71 -2.35
C ALA A 140 -29.26 36.77 -3.70
N LYS A 141 -29.31 35.60 -4.38
CA LYS A 141 -29.30 35.38 -5.83
C LYS A 141 -28.08 35.88 -6.61
N SER A 142 -27.13 34.97 -6.77
CA SER A 142 -26.52 34.68 -8.07
C SER A 142 -26.41 33.17 -8.22
N ALA A 143 -26.99 32.65 -9.28
CA ALA A 143 -26.80 31.30 -9.76
C ALA A 143 -25.34 31.16 -10.21
N GLU A 144 -24.55 30.41 -9.44
CA GLU A 144 -23.30 29.83 -9.93
C GLU A 144 -23.01 28.62 -9.03
N GLN A 145 -23.76 27.56 -9.31
CA GLN A 145 -23.43 26.24 -8.80
C GLN A 145 -22.09 25.81 -9.40
N SER A 146 -21.12 25.67 -8.50
CA SER A 146 -19.97 24.75 -8.57
C SER A 146 -18.76 25.20 -9.42
N PRO A 147 -17.68 25.63 -8.73
CA PRO A 147 -16.38 25.10 -9.09
C PRO A 147 -15.64 24.50 -7.88
N ARG A 148 -15.01 23.33 -8.13
CA ARG A 148 -13.88 22.71 -7.39
C ARG A 148 -14.18 21.72 -6.26
N GLN A 149 -14.88 20.64 -6.58
CA GLN A 149 -14.31 19.32 -6.28
C GLN A 149 -13.51 18.90 -7.52
N THR A 150 -12.21 19.16 -7.52
CA THR A 150 -11.32 18.63 -8.55
C THR A 150 -11.27 17.12 -8.39
N PHE A 151 -12.20 16.45 -9.06
CA PHE A 151 -12.27 15.02 -9.26
C PHE A 151 -11.00 14.60 -10.01
N VAL A 152 -9.93 14.35 -9.24
CA VAL A 152 -8.61 13.90 -9.71
C VAL A 152 -8.70 12.64 -10.56
N TRP A 153 -9.73 11.82 -10.36
CA TRP A 153 -10.09 10.69 -11.21
C TRP A 153 -10.44 11.09 -12.64
N GLY A 154 -11.07 12.25 -12.85
CA GLY A 154 -11.38 12.77 -14.18
C GLY A 154 -10.11 13.19 -14.93
N LEU A 155 -9.16 13.81 -14.23
CA LEU A 155 -7.85 14.13 -14.81
C LEU A 155 -7.04 12.87 -15.09
N ALA A 156 -7.07 11.88 -14.19
CA ALA A 156 -6.41 10.60 -14.40
C ALA A 156 -6.98 9.84 -15.62
N LEU A 157 -8.30 9.75 -15.76
CA LEU A 157 -8.94 9.14 -16.93
C LEU A 157 -8.65 9.92 -18.22
N LEU A 158 -8.58 11.24 -18.15
CA LEU A 158 -8.23 12.09 -19.29
C LEU A 158 -6.77 11.85 -19.73
N LEU A 159 -5.83 11.71 -18.80
CA LEU A 159 -4.43 11.38 -19.13
C LEU A 159 -4.28 9.97 -19.70
N ILE A 160 -5.00 8.98 -19.18
CA ILE A 160 -5.01 7.61 -19.71
C ILE A 160 -5.60 7.59 -21.13
N GLY A 161 -6.70 8.30 -21.35
CA GLY A 161 -7.31 8.44 -22.67
C GLY A 161 -6.37 9.11 -23.68
N LEU A 162 -5.70 10.20 -23.29
CA LEU A 162 -4.74 10.91 -24.14
C LEU A 162 -3.55 10.01 -24.52
N MET A 163 -3.07 9.20 -23.57
CA MET A 163 -1.95 8.27 -23.79
C MET A 163 -2.32 7.19 -24.82
N LEU A 164 -3.51 6.60 -24.71
CA LEU A 164 -3.98 5.60 -25.68
C LEU A 164 -4.15 6.17 -27.09
N VAL A 165 -4.67 7.40 -27.20
CA VAL A 165 -4.81 8.09 -28.50
C VAL A 165 -3.44 8.40 -29.12
N ALA A 166 -2.47 8.84 -28.31
CA ALA A 166 -1.12 9.10 -28.77
C ALA A 166 -0.42 7.82 -29.27
N VAL A 167 -0.55 6.72 -28.53
CA VAL A 167 0.00 5.41 -28.92
C VAL A 167 -0.67 4.90 -30.21
N TYR A 168 -2.00 4.97 -30.29
CA TYR A 168 -2.74 4.59 -31.50
C TYR A 168 -2.29 5.42 -32.72
N PHE A 169 -2.11 6.72 -32.56
CA PHE A 169 -1.69 7.60 -33.65
C PHE A 169 -0.25 7.36 -34.08
N ILE A 170 0.67 7.02 -33.17
CA ILE A 170 2.05 6.65 -33.49
C ILE A 170 2.09 5.31 -34.24
N LEU A 171 1.31 4.32 -33.80
CA LEU A 171 1.20 3.03 -34.49
C LEU A 171 0.57 3.18 -35.87
N ARG A 172 -0.46 4.04 -35.99
CA ARG A 172 -1.11 4.34 -37.27
C ARG A 172 -0.20 5.13 -38.23
N ARG A 173 0.63 6.05 -37.72
CA ARG A 173 1.64 6.76 -38.52
C ARG A 173 2.73 5.84 -39.05
N ARG A 174 3.13 4.82 -38.30
CA ARG A 174 4.09 3.81 -38.77
C ARG A 174 3.54 2.91 -39.88
N MET A 175 2.23 2.86 -40.07
CA MET A 175 1.57 2.08 -41.13
C MET A 175 1.35 2.90 -42.42
N GLN A 176 1.71 4.19 -42.44
CA GLN A 176 1.51 5.10 -43.58
C GLN A 176 2.77 5.34 -44.43
N HIS A 177 3.86 4.60 -44.22
CA HIS A 177 4.93 4.49 -45.21
C HIS A 177 4.91 3.11 -45.91
N PRO A 178 3.91 2.81 -46.76
CA PRO A 178 4.13 1.95 -47.91
C PRO A 178 4.72 2.81 -49.04
N ASP A 179 5.95 2.44 -49.41
CA ASP A 179 6.59 2.63 -50.72
C ASP A 179 6.79 4.04 -51.28
N SER A 180 8.03 4.53 -51.15
CA SER A 180 8.79 5.17 -52.23
C SER A 180 10.29 5.15 -51.90
#